data_AF-A0A3N5GJQ1-F1
#
_entry.id   AF-A0A3N5GJQ1-F1
#
_cell.length_a   1.000
_cell.length_b   1.000
_cell.length_c   1.000
_cell.angle_alpha   90.00
_cell.angle_beta   90.00
_cell.angle_gamma   90.00
#
_symmetry.space_group_name_H-M   'P 1'
#
loop_
_entity.id
_entity.type
_entity.pdbx_description
1 polymer ?
#
loop_
_entity_poly.entity_id
_entity_poly.type
_entity_poly.pdbx_seq_one_letter_code
_entity_poly.pdbx_strand_id
1 'polypeptide(L)'
;MIAELGQFTLALALAVSLALGVLPMLGSAMRGPTGARLMATARPAALMLALLSALAFVALGALFVDNDFSVALVATHSNLHLPLHYRIAAT
;
A
#
# COMPACT_ATOMS: atom_id res chain seq x y z
N MET A 1 13.01 11.62 -4.04
CA MET A 1 13.12 10.18 -3.72
C MET A 1 11.94 9.62 -2.93
N ILE A 2 11.08 10.43 -2.29
CA ILE A 2 9.89 9.93 -1.58
C ILE A 2 8.90 9.22 -2.52
N ALA A 3 8.85 9.62 -3.80
CA ALA A 3 8.09 8.95 -4.85
C ALA A 3 8.54 7.50 -5.09
N GLU A 4 9.85 7.25 -5.16
CA GLU A 4 10.41 5.90 -5.36
C GLU A 4 10.11 5.02 -4.14
N LEU A 5 10.23 5.58 -2.93
CA LEU A 5 9.89 4.89 -1.69
C LEU A 5 8.39 4.53 -1.64
N GLY A 6 7.51 5.45 -2.02
CA GLY A 6 6.07 5.22 -2.10
C GLY A 6 5.72 4.08 -3.07
N GLN A 7 6.27 4.13 -4.28
CA GLN A 7 6.07 3.07 -5.29
C GLN A 7 6.63 1.72 -4.85
N PHE A 8 7.84 1.69 -4.28
CA PHE A 8 8.43 0.46 -3.76
C PHE A 8 7.59 -0.15 -2.64
N THR A 9 7.13 0.67 -1.70
CA THR A 9 6.28 0.23 -0.59
C THR A 9 4.95 -0.31 -1.10
N LEU A 10 4.36 0.33 -2.11
CA LEU A 10 3.13 -0.12 -2.75
C LEU A 10 3.32 -1.48 -3.46
N ALA A 11 4.44 -1.67 -4.16
CA ALA A 11 4.77 -2.95 -4.77
C ALA A 11 4.95 -4.07 -3.72
N LEU A 12 5.58 -3.76 -2.58
CA LEU A 12 5.70 -4.69 -1.46
C LEU A 12 4.32 -5.02 -0.85
N ALA A 13 3.45 -4.02 -0.69
CA ALA A 13 2.09 -4.20 -0.21
C ALA A 13 1.30 -5.14 -1.14
N LEU A 14 1.45 -5.01 -2.45
CA LEU A 14 0.83 -5.91 -3.42
C LEU A 14 1.29 -7.36 -3.22
N ALA A 15 2.60 -7.59 -3.06
CA ALA A 15 3.12 -8.94 -2.79
C ALA A 15 2.59 -9.53 -1.48
N VAL A 16 2.51 -8.72 -0.41
CA VAL A 16 1.94 -9.14 0.87
C VAL A 16 0.44 -9.40 0.77
N SER A 17 -0.30 -8.62 -0.02
CA SER A 17 -1.74 -8.83 -0.27
C SER A 17 -2.00 -10.16 -0.95
N LEU A 18 -1.19 -10.53 -1.95
CA LEU A 18 -1.27 -11.84 -2.58
C LEU A 18 -0.97 -12.97 -1.58
N ALA A 19 0.06 -12.82 -0.75
CA ALA A 19 0.36 -13.81 0.29
C ALA A 19 -0.78 -13.93 1.32
N LEU A 20 -1.37 -12.81 1.75
CA LEU A 20 -2.51 -12.76 2.66
C LEU A 20 -3.78 -13.36 2.05
N GLY A 21 -3.98 -13.24 0.74
CA GLY A 21 -5.11 -13.86 0.05
C GLY A 21 -4.91 -15.36 -0.14
N VAL A 22 -3.74 -15.77 -0.61
CA VAL A 22 -3.48 -17.15 -1.04
C VAL A 22 -3.20 -18.09 0.13
N LEU A 23 -2.33 -17.70 1.07
CA LEU A 23 -1.89 -18.62 2.15
C LEU A 23 -3.02 -19.04 3.09
N PRO A 24 -3.84 -18.11 3.64
CA PRO A 24 -4.94 -18.48 4.53
C PRO A 24 -6.07 -19.19 3.79
N MET A 25 -6.31 -18.85 2.52
CA MET A 25 -7.31 -19.52 1.69
C MET A 25 -6.94 -21.00 1.46
N LEU A 26 -5.69 -21.28 1.07
CA LEU A 26 -5.16 -22.65 1.01
C LEU A 26 -5.18 -23.33 2.38
N GLY A 27 -4.82 -22.60 3.44
CA GLY A 27 -4.86 -23.08 4.82
C GLY A 27 -6.25 -23.54 5.24
N SER A 28 -7.31 -22.88 4.78
CA SER A 28 -8.70 -23.27 5.07
C SER A 28 -9.13 -24.55 4.34
N ALA A 29 -8.55 -24.82 3.17
CA ALA A 29 -8.84 -26.03 2.40
C ALA A 29 -8.05 -27.26 2.90
N MET A 30 -6.90 -27.04 3.56
CA MET A 30 -6.03 -28.12 4.06
C MET A 30 -6.38 -28.51 5.50
N ARG A 31 -6.50 -29.81 5.78
CA ARG A 31 -6.74 -30.33 7.15
C ARG A 31 -5.41 -30.60 7.87
N GLY A 32 -5.42 -30.46 9.19
CA GLY A 32 -4.29 -30.81 10.06
C GLY A 32 -3.34 -29.65 10.41
N PRO A 33 -2.17 -29.94 11.01
CA PRO A 33 -1.29 -28.93 11.58
C PRO A 33 -0.67 -27.99 10.53
N THR A 34 -0.53 -28.44 9.28
CA THR A 34 -0.07 -27.61 8.15
C THR A 34 -1.10 -26.56 7.74
N GLY A 35 -2.38 -26.90 7.69
CA GLY A 35 -3.47 -25.93 7.41
C GLY A 35 -3.57 -24.86 8.49
N ALA A 36 -3.44 -25.26 9.77
CA ALA A 36 -3.43 -24.32 10.90
C ALA A 36 -2.25 -23.32 10.83
N ARG A 37 -1.06 -23.77 10.43
CA ARG A 37 0.12 -22.90 10.22
C ARG A 37 -0.12 -21.89 9.10
N LEU A 38 -0.71 -22.32 7.99
CA LEU A 38 -1.05 -21.44 6.87
C LEU A 38 -2.09 -20.38 7.27
N MET A 39 -3.15 -20.76 7.99
CA MET A 39 -4.12 -19.78 8.51
C MET A 39 -3.52 -18.81 9.52
N ALA A 40 -2.54 -19.25 10.34
CA ALA A 40 -1.88 -18.38 11.30
C ALA A 40 -1.09 -17.23 10.65
N THR A 41 -0.68 -17.36 9.38
CA THR A 41 0.00 -16.29 8.63
C THR A 41 -0.92 -15.09 8.34
N ALA A 42 -2.24 -15.25 8.42
CA ALA A 42 -3.20 -14.20 8.10
C ALA A 42 -3.04 -12.95 8.99
N ARG A 43 -2.88 -13.16 10.30
CA ARG A 43 -2.74 -12.05 11.26
C ARG A 43 -1.49 -11.18 10.98
N PRO A 44 -0.26 -11.73 10.95
CA PRO A 44 0.91 -10.91 10.67
C PRO A 44 0.89 -10.31 9.27
N ALA A 45 0.40 -11.04 8.25
CA ALA A 45 0.32 -10.51 6.89
C ALA A 45 -0.71 -9.36 6.76
N ALA A 46 -1.84 -9.42 7.48
CA ALA A 46 -2.81 -8.32 7.52
C ALA A 46 -2.24 -7.06 8.18
N LEU A 47 -1.50 -7.21 9.30
CA LEU A 47 -0.83 -6.08 9.94
C LEU A 47 0.24 -5.48 9.02
N MET A 48 1.04 -6.32 8.38
CA MET A 48 2.05 -5.89 7.42
C MET A 48 1.42 -5.15 6.23
N LEU A 49 0.33 -5.68 5.66
CA LEU A 49 -0.40 -5.04 4.56
C LEU A 49 -0.96 -3.68 4.96
N ALA A 50 -1.55 -3.56 6.15
CA ALA A 50 -2.08 -2.30 6.66
C ALA A 50 -0.97 -1.24 6.82
N LEU A 51 0.16 -1.63 7.41
CA LEU A 51 1.31 -0.73 7.59
C LEU A 51 1.91 -0.28 6.26
N LEU A 52 2.13 -1.20 5.32
CA LEU A 52 2.70 -0.88 4.01
C LEU A 52 1.75 0.00 3.18
N SER A 53 0.46 -0.30 3.20
CA SER A 53 -0.55 0.50 2.50
C SER A 53 -0.63 1.92 3.07
N ALA A 54 -0.64 2.06 4.40
CA ALA A 54 -0.65 3.37 5.05
C ALA A 54 0.62 4.17 4.75
N LEU A 55 1.79 3.52 4.78
CA LEU A 55 3.05 4.18 4.47
C LEU A 55 3.11 4.62 3.00
N ALA A 56 2.68 3.77 2.06
CA ALA A 56 2.60 4.12 0.65
C ALA A 56 1.64 5.30 0.41
N PHE A 57 0.47 5.27 1.05
CA PHE A 57 -0.51 6.35 0.96
C PHE A 57 0.05 7.68 1.48
N VAL A 58 0.69 7.69 2.65
CA VAL A 58 1.30 8.92 3.20
C VAL A 58 2.46 9.41 2.33
N ALA A 59 3.31 8.51 1.84
CA ALA A 59 4.46 8.87 1.00
C ALA A 59 4.04 9.48 -0.35
N LEU A 60 3.04 8.91 -1.01
CA LEU A 60 2.48 9.45 -2.25
C LEU A 60 1.64 10.71 -1.98
N GLY A 61 0.91 10.73 -0.87
CA GLY A 61 0.21 11.87 -0.27
C GLY A 61 1.05 13.14 -0.21
N ALA A 62 2.23 13.00 0.41
CA ALA A 62 3.17 14.10 0.60
C ALA A 62 3.58 14.77 -0.72
N LEU A 63 3.69 14.01 -1.82
CA LEU A 63 4.04 14.57 -3.14
C LEU A 63 3.00 15.56 -3.65
N PHE A 64 1.72 15.27 -3.45
CA PHE A 64 0.64 16.18 -3.84
C PHE A 64 0.54 17.38 -2.90
N VAL A 65 0.81 17.19 -1.60
CA VAL A 65 0.84 18.26 -0.58
C VAL A 65 2.03 19.21 -0.75
N ASP A 66 3.13 18.75 -1.35
CA ASP A 66 4.30 19.59 -1.67
C ASP A 66 4.33 20.07 -3.13
N ASN A 67 3.40 19.60 -3.98
CA ASN A 67 3.37 19.91 -5.42
C ASN A 67 4.69 19.53 -6.10
N ASP A 68 5.18 18.32 -5.84
CA ASP A 68 6.39 17.83 -6.49
C ASP A 68 6.12 17.51 -7.97
N PHE A 69 6.26 18.53 -8.82
CA PHE A 69 6.05 18.45 -10.27
C PHE A 69 7.11 17.63 -11.02
N SER A 70 8.16 17.16 -10.34
CA SER A 70 9.09 16.20 -10.96
C SER A 70 8.41 14.85 -11.23
N VAL A 71 7.35 14.54 -10.48
CA VAL A 71 6.57 13.32 -10.63
C VAL A 71 5.44 13.57 -11.63
N ALA A 72 5.43 12.80 -12.72
CA ALA A 72 4.46 12.94 -13.81
C ALA A 72 2.99 12.90 -13.32
N LEU A 73 2.69 12.07 -12.31
CA LEU A 73 1.36 11.98 -11.71
C LEU A 73 0.92 13.33 -11.10
N VAL A 74 1.79 13.97 -10.32
CA VAL A 74 1.52 15.27 -9.68
C VAL A 74 1.48 16.38 -10.73
N ALA A 75 2.39 16.35 -11.72
CA ALA A 75 2.42 17.33 -12.81
C ALA A 75 1.15 17.33 -13.66
N THR A 76 0.50 16.18 -13.81
CA THR A 76 -0.72 16.04 -14.62
C THR A 76 -2.00 16.28 -13.84
N HIS A 77 -2.01 16.05 -12.52
CA HIS A 77 -3.24 16.05 -11.70
C HIS A 77 -3.23 17.08 -10.56
N SER A 78 -2.13 17.78 -10.29
CA SER A 78 -2.05 18.82 -9.26
C SER A 78 -1.89 20.23 -9.85
N ASN A 79 -2.36 21.23 -9.12
CA ASN A 79 -2.22 22.64 -9.49
C ASN A 79 -1.89 23.49 -8.25
N LEU A 80 -1.10 24.55 -8.44
CA LEU A 80 -0.71 25.48 -7.36
C LEU A 80 -1.91 26.18 -6.70
N HIS A 81 -3.00 26.42 -7.45
CA HIS A 81 -4.20 27.07 -6.94
C HIS A 81 -5.17 26.11 -6.22
N LEU A 82 -4.85 24.82 -6.14
CA LEU A 82 -5.73 23.83 -5.54
C LEU A 82 -5.65 23.94 -3.99
N PRO A 83 -6.79 24.09 -3.28
CA PRO A 83 -6.79 24.06 -1.82
C PRO A 83 -6.24 22.75 -1.25
N LEU A 84 -5.61 22.81 -0.07
CA LEU A 84 -4.92 21.66 0.54
C LEU A 84 -5.80 20.40 0.67
N HIS A 85 -7.08 20.55 1.01
CA HIS A 85 -8.01 19.42 1.13
C HIS A 85 -8.22 18.67 -0.19
N TYR A 86 -8.23 19.38 -1.33
CA TYR A 86 -8.32 18.73 -2.65
C TYR A 86 -7.00 18.08 -3.07
N ARG A 87 -5.87 18.61 -2.60
CA ARG A 87 -4.54 18.03 -2.87
C ARG A 87 -4.35 16.71 -2.12
N ILE A 88 -4.87 16.62 -0.90
CA ILE A 88 -4.89 15.37 -0.12
C ILE A 88 -5.85 14.34 -0.74
N ALA A 89 -6.97 14.79 -1.32
CA ALA A 89 -7.93 13.88 -1.96
C ALA A 89 -7.45 13.35 -3.34
N ALA A 90 -6.39 13.92 -3.91
CA ALA A 90 -5.87 13.54 -5.22
C ALA A 90 -4.98 12.29 -5.21
N THR A 91 -4.73 11.71 -4.02
CA THR A 91 -3.84 10.56 -3.80
C THR A 91 -4.61 9.27 -3.61
#